data_AF-A0AA41Q8I5-F1
#
_entry.id   AF-A0AA41Q8I5-F1
#
_cell.length_a   1.000
_cell.length_b   1.000
_cell.length_c   1.000
_cell.angle_alpha   90.00
_cell.angle_beta   90.00
_cell.angle_gamma   90.00
#
_symmetry.space_group_name_H-M   'P 1'
#
loop_
_entity.id
_entity.type
_entity.pdbx_description
1 polymer ?
#
loop_
_entity_poly.entity_id
_entity_poly.type
_entity_poly.pdbx_seq_one_letter_code
_entity_poly.pdbx_strand_id
1 'polypeptide(L)' 'MPAEGPEPTRDDCAQAIAKRGSESSGKLAQGMRVCIQTEEGHTAYLRISAAPTRKAVTFEATVWE' A
#
# COMPACT_ATOMS: atom_id res chain seq x y z
N MET A 1 1.21 15.64 -6.37
CA MET A 1 2.44 14.97 -6.84
C MET A 1 2.33 13.51 -6.43
N PRO A 2 2.73 12.54 -7.27
CA PRO A 2 2.82 11.15 -6.83
C PRO A 2 3.76 11.08 -5.61
N ALA A 3 3.60 10.09 -4.73
CA ALA A 3 4.52 9.93 -3.60
C ALA A 3 5.93 9.65 -4.17
N GLU A 4 6.74 10.69 -4.29
CA GLU A 4 8.12 10.68 -4.77
C GLU A 4 9.05 10.31 -3.62
N GLY A 5 9.08 9.02 -3.30
CA GLY A 5 10.04 8.43 -2.37
C GLY A 5 10.43 7.03 -2.83
N PRO A 6 11.51 6.44 -2.30
CA PRO A 6 11.82 5.03 -2.53
C PRO A 6 10.62 4.16 -2.16
N GLU A 7 10.50 2.99 -2.79
CA GLU A 7 9.50 2.01 -2.36
C GLU A 7 9.79 1.64 -0.90
N PRO A 8 8.79 1.72 -0.02
CA PRO A 8 8.97 1.44 1.40
C PRO A 8 9.41 -0.02 1.58
N THR A 9 10.33 -0.24 2.51
CA THR A 9 10.74 -1.58 2.89
C THR A 9 9.69 -2.24 3.80
N ARG A 10 9.85 -3.54 4.09
CA ARG A 10 8.99 -4.24 5.07
C ARG A 10 8.89 -3.47 6.39
N ASP A 11 10.03 -2.98 6.88
CA ASP A 11 10.11 -2.27 8.16
C ASP A 11 9.40 -0.91 8.10
N ASP A 12 9.58 -0.15 7.01
CA ASP A 12 8.84 1.10 6.79
C ASP A 12 7.32 0.87 6.79
N CYS A 13 6.86 -0.21 6.12
CA CYS A 13 5.44 -0.55 6.10
C CYS A 13 4.93 -1.00 7.46
N ALA A 14 5.68 -1.84 8.18
CA ALA A 14 5.32 -2.28 9.52
C ALA A 14 5.24 -1.11 10.51
N GLN A 15 6.21 -0.19 10.46
CA GLN A 15 6.20 1.03 11.25
C GLN A 15 5.03 1.95 10.85
N ALA A 16 4.73 2.09 9.56
CA ALA A 16 3.61 2.88 9.09
C ALA A 16 2.26 2.32 9.59
N ILE A 17 2.07 1.00 9.55
CA ILE A 17 0.87 0.31 10.06
C ILE A 17 0.78 0.48 11.58
N ALA A 18 1.88 0.26 12.32
CA ALA A 18 1.91 0.46 13.76
C ALA A 18 1.58 1.93 14.15
N LYS A 19 1.98 2.90 13.33
CA LYS A 19 1.80 4.34 13.59
C LYS A 19 0.44 4.89 13.13
N ARG A 20 -0.14 4.37 12.05
CA ARG A 20 -1.35 4.91 11.41
C ARG A 20 -2.55 3.96 11.40
N GLY A 21 -2.36 2.69 11.76
CA GLY A 21 -3.33 1.61 11.59
C GLY A 21 -3.36 1.06 10.16
N SER A 22 -4.03 -0.09 9.99
CA SER A 22 -4.21 -0.78 8.69
C SER A 22 -5.29 -0.14 7.81
N GLU A 23 -6.00 0.87 8.31
CA GLU A 23 -7.20 1.43 7.67
C GLU A 23 -6.86 2.62 6.77
N SER A 24 -6.63 2.34 5.49
CA SER A 24 -6.62 3.38 4.46
C SER A 24 -8.05 3.65 3.97
N SER A 25 -8.87 4.30 4.80
CA SER A 25 -10.21 4.77 4.39
C SER A 25 -10.08 6.00 3.49
N GLY A 26 -9.87 5.78 2.20
CA GLY A 26 -9.73 6.84 1.22
C GLY A 26 -9.98 6.36 -0.22
N LYS A 27 -10.39 7.27 -1.10
CA LYS A 27 -10.52 6.98 -2.53
C LYS A 27 -9.16 6.52 -3.06
N LEU A 28 -9.11 5.31 -3.62
CA LEU A 28 -7.94 4.75 -4.29
C LEU A 28 -7.49 5.72 -5.39
N ALA A 29 -6.31 6.32 -5.23
CA ALA A 29 -5.73 7.23 -6.21
C ALA A 29 -4.52 6.58 -6.89
N GLN A 30 -4.26 6.95 -8.14
CA GLN A 30 -3.04 6.54 -8.82
C GLN A 30 -1.81 7.04 -8.05
N GLY A 31 -0.82 6.16 -7.86
CA GLY A 31 0.38 6.43 -7.07
C GLY A 31 0.16 6.30 -5.56
N MET A 32 -1.03 5.91 -5.10
CA MET A 32 -1.27 5.63 -3.69
C MET A 32 -0.51 4.38 -3.26
N ARG A 33 0.03 4.44 -2.04
CA ARG A 33 0.86 3.42 -1.42
C ARG A 33 0.12 2.91 -0.20
N VAL A 34 -0.13 1.61 -0.14
CA VAL A 34 -0.87 0.97 0.94
C VAL A 34 0.01 -0.11 1.54
N CYS A 35 0.18 -0.06 2.84
CA CYS A 35 0.83 -1.12 3.62
C CYS A 35 -0.27 -1.89 4.34
N ILE A 36 -0.26 -3.21 4.19
CA ILE A 36 -1.21 -4.11 4.83
C ILE A 36 -0.39 -5.13 5.61
N GLN A 37 -0.83 -5.44 6.83
CA GLN A 37 -0.34 -6.58 7.58
C GLN A 37 -1.50 -7.55 7.72
N THR A 38 -1.29 -8.81 7.34
CA THR A 38 -2.28 -9.86 7.56
C THR A 38 -2.27 -10.27 9.02
N GLU A 39 -3.36 -10.87 9.51
CA GLU A 39 -3.43 -11.40 10.88
C GLU A 39 -2.36 -12.47 11.15
N GLU A 40 -1.85 -13.12 10.11
CA GLU A 40 -0.73 -14.07 10.17
C GLU A 40 0.65 -13.40 10.32
N GLY A 41 0.74 -12.07 10.30
CA GLY A 41 1.99 -11.31 10.45
C GLY A 41 2.74 -11.03 9.14
N HIS A 42 2.21 -11.46 7.99
CA HIS A 42 2.78 -11.15 6.69
C HIS A 42 2.55 -9.68 6.35
N THR A 43 3.59 -9.01 5.88
CA THR A 43 3.51 -7.60 5.49
C THR A 43 3.45 -7.53 3.97
N ALA A 44 2.43 -6.86 3.44
CA ALA A 44 2.26 -6.62 2.03
C ALA A 44 2.25 -5.12 1.75
N TYR A 45 2.94 -4.73 0.70
CA TYR A 45 2.92 -3.40 0.15
C TYR A 45 2.23 -3.41 -1.21
N LEU A 46 1.28 -2.51 -1.37
CA LEU A 46 0.51 -2.32 -2.59
C LEU A 46 0.73 -0.91 -3.10
N ARG A 47 1.12 -0.80 -4.36
CA ARG A 47 1.20 0.47 -5.10
C ARG A 47 0.15 0.49 -6.18
N ILE A 48 -0.72 1.49 -6.17
CA ILE A 48 -1.76 1.63 -7.18
C ILE A 48 -1.17 2.24 -8.44
N SER A 49 -0.91 1.42 -9.44
CA SER A 49 -0.32 1.85 -10.72
C SER A 49 -1.37 2.52 -11.61
N ALA A 50 -2.65 2.10 -11.52
CA ALA A 50 -3.78 2.74 -12.19
C ALA A 50 -5.12 2.50 -11.45
N ALA A 51 -5.87 3.58 -11.21
CA ALA A 51 -7.22 3.54 -10.64
C ALA A 51 -8.24 4.15 -11.61
N PRO A 52 -8.68 3.42 -12.65
CA PRO A 52 -9.79 3.88 -13.48
C PRO A 52 -11.09 3.83 -12.67
N THR A 53 -11.81 4.95 -12.60
CA THR A 53 -13.06 5.13 -11.81
C THR A 53 -14.22 4.22 -12.23
N ARG A 54 -14.07 3.40 -13.29
CA ARG A 54 -15.09 2.47 -13.82
C ARG A 54 -14.56 1.10 -14.28
N LYS A 55 -13.31 0.72 -13.97
CA LYS A 55 -12.69 -0.55 -14.40
C LYS A 55 -11.84 -1.17 -13.27
N ALA A 56 -11.37 -2.40 -13.51
CA ALA A 56 -10.41 -3.10 -12.64
C ALA A 56 -9.21 -2.20 -12.29
N VAL A 57 -8.87 -2.17 -11.00
CA VAL A 57 -7.72 -1.44 -10.48
C VAL A 57 -6.48 -2.27 -10.73
N THR A 58 -5.43 -1.66 -11.29
CA THR A 58 -4.13 -2.31 -11.44
C THR A 58 -3.22 -1.82 -10.33
N PHE A 59 -2.64 -2.76 -9.60
CA PHE A 59 -1.73 -2.49 -8.50
C PHE A 59 -0.53 -3.44 -8.57
N GLU A 60 0.62 -2.93 -8.14
CA GLU A 60 1.83 -3.69 -7.93
C GLU A 60 1.89 -4.10 -6.46
N ALA A 61 1.98 -5.40 -6.20
CA ALA A 61 2.02 -5.96 -4.86
C ALA A 61 3.40 -6.55 -4.57
N THR A 62 4.02 -6.12 -3.48
CA THR A 62 5.20 -6.77 -2.91
C THR A 62 4.79 -7.41 -1.60
N VAL A 63 4.90 -8.73 -1.51
CA VAL A 63 4.62 -9.48 -0.28
C VAL A 63 5.94 -9.91 0.32
N TRP A 64 6.14 -9.61 1.60
CA TRP A 64 7.29 -10.05 2.37
C TRP A 64 6.84 -11.13 3.36
N GLU A 65 7.59 -12.23 3.42
CA GLU A 65 7.46 -13.27 4.46
C GLU A 65 7.99 -12.75 5.81
#